data_AF-A0A6B3FHZ5-F1
#
_entry.id   AF-A0A6B3FHZ5-F1
#
_cell.length_a   1.000
_cell.length_b   1.000
_cell.length_c   1.000
_cell.angle_alpha   90.00
_cell.angle_beta   90.00
_cell.angle_gamma   90.00
#
_symmetry.space_group_name_H-M   'P 1'
#
loop_
_entity.id
_entity.type
_entity.pdbx_description
1 polymer ?
#
loop_
_entity_poly.entity_id
_entity_poly.type
_entity_poly.pdbx_seq_one_letter_code
_entity_poly.pdbx_strand_id
1 'polypeptide(L)'
;AMNGRNEDGSYSNITAANVAINCADDKERYSMADVEKKLPEFRKASPLFGDFLAWSLVSCTDWAVRGAASHPEVSAPGAPPILVVGNTGDPATPYEGAARMAKQLGKGVGVEITYKGQGHGS
;
A
#
# COMPACT_ATOMS: atom_id res chain seq x y z
N ALA A 1 -4.11 -17.65 -7.70
CA ALA A 1 -4.05 -17.20 -6.28
C ALA A 1 -3.17 -15.94 -6.16
N MET A 2 -3.21 -15.20 -5.03
CA MET A 2 -2.39 -13.97 -4.85
C MET A 2 -0.89 -14.20 -4.99
N ASN A 3 -0.42 -15.43 -4.77
CA ASN A 3 0.96 -15.86 -5.01
C ASN A 3 1.27 -16.20 -6.48
N GLY A 4 0.36 -15.92 -7.42
CA GLY A 4 0.53 -16.17 -8.85
C GLY A 4 0.41 -17.62 -9.29
N ARG A 5 0.13 -18.57 -8.39
CA ARG A 5 0.00 -19.99 -8.74
C ARG A 5 -1.35 -20.26 -9.43
N ASN A 6 -1.28 -20.86 -10.61
CA ASN A 6 -2.41 -21.34 -11.41
C ASN A 6 -2.82 -22.77 -10.98
N GLU A 7 -3.98 -23.23 -11.45
CA GLU A 7 -4.50 -24.57 -11.13
C GLU A 7 -3.59 -25.70 -11.65
N ASP A 8 -2.98 -25.49 -12.81
CA ASP A 8 -2.00 -26.40 -13.41
C ASP A 8 -0.62 -26.38 -12.73
N GLY A 9 -0.46 -25.55 -11.68
CA GLY A 9 0.77 -25.42 -10.92
C GLY A 9 1.82 -24.49 -11.54
N SER A 10 1.57 -23.92 -12.71
CA SER A 10 2.39 -22.85 -13.27
C SER A 10 2.25 -21.56 -12.44
N TYR A 11 3.21 -20.64 -12.61
CA TYR A 11 3.19 -19.34 -11.95
C TYR A 11 3.09 -18.22 -12.99
N SER A 12 2.24 -17.23 -12.69
CA SER A 12 2.26 -15.96 -13.40
C SER A 12 3.43 -15.08 -12.94
N ASN A 13 3.63 -13.96 -13.61
CA ASN A 13 4.64 -12.97 -13.23
C ASN A 13 4.17 -12.00 -12.12
N ILE A 14 3.01 -12.21 -11.49
CA ILE A 14 2.38 -11.22 -10.59
C ILE A 14 3.32 -10.74 -9.48
N THR A 15 4.08 -11.65 -8.86
CA THR A 15 5.03 -11.29 -7.79
C THR A 15 6.18 -10.44 -8.31
N ALA A 16 6.76 -10.83 -9.45
CA ALA A 16 7.85 -10.08 -10.07
C ALA A 16 7.39 -8.69 -10.53
N ALA A 17 6.19 -8.61 -11.12
CA ALA A 17 5.58 -7.36 -11.52
C ALA A 17 5.27 -6.46 -10.32
N ASN A 18 4.72 -7.01 -9.23
CA ASN A 18 4.38 -6.25 -8.03
C ASN A 18 5.62 -5.59 -7.42
N VAL A 19 6.73 -6.32 -7.26
CA VAL A 19 7.99 -5.76 -6.77
C VAL A 19 8.51 -4.68 -7.73
N ALA A 20 8.55 -4.97 -9.03
CA ALA A 20 9.10 -4.04 -10.01
C ALA A 20 8.32 -2.72 -10.08
N ILE A 21 7.00 -2.78 -10.02
CA ILE A 21 6.11 -1.61 -10.05
C ILE A 21 6.22 -0.83 -8.75
N ASN A 22 6.11 -1.48 -7.58
CA ASN A 22 6.21 -0.81 -6.29
C ASN A 22 7.55 -0.06 -6.14
N CYS A 23 8.67 -0.68 -6.52
CA CYS A 23 9.98 -0.03 -6.43
C CYS A 23 10.19 1.08 -7.46
N ALA A 24 9.46 1.05 -8.58
CA ALA A 24 9.46 2.12 -9.58
C ALA A 24 8.54 3.30 -9.18
N ASP A 25 7.47 3.05 -8.43
CA ASP A 25 6.56 4.09 -7.97
C ASP A 25 7.12 4.83 -6.76
N ASP A 26 7.57 4.11 -5.73
CA ASP A 26 8.01 4.69 -4.46
C ASP A 26 9.52 5.02 -4.45
N LYS A 27 9.86 6.24 -4.02
CA LYS A 27 11.24 6.73 -3.87
C LYS A 27 11.95 6.26 -2.60
N GLU A 28 11.23 5.88 -1.56
CA GLU A 28 11.82 5.55 -0.26
C GLU A 28 12.72 4.33 -0.34
N ARG A 29 13.87 4.39 0.36
CA ARG A 29 14.87 3.31 0.43
C ARG A 29 15.38 3.23 1.85
N TYR A 30 15.06 2.13 2.54
CA TYR A 30 15.43 1.94 3.94
C TYR A 30 16.70 1.10 4.08
N SER A 31 17.57 1.47 5.01
CA SER A 31 18.68 0.61 5.41
C SER A 31 18.21 -0.47 6.41
N MET A 32 19.01 -1.52 6.59
CA MET A 32 18.75 -2.51 7.64
C MET A 32 18.72 -1.86 9.04
N ALA A 33 19.57 -0.85 9.28
CA ALA A 33 19.60 -0.12 10.55
C ALA A 33 18.30 0.67 10.81
N ASP A 34 17.67 1.22 9.75
CA ASP A 34 16.38 1.90 9.87
C ASP A 34 15.28 0.92 10.31
N VAL A 35 15.29 -0.29 9.73
CA VAL A 35 14.34 -1.35 10.09
C VAL A 35 14.56 -1.83 11.52
N GLU A 36 15.80 -2.12 11.91
CA GLU A 36 16.12 -2.55 13.27
C GLU A 36 15.65 -1.54 14.33
N LYS A 37 15.82 -0.24 14.05
CA LYS A 37 15.34 0.84 14.92
C LYS A 37 13.81 0.85 15.06
N LYS A 38 13.08 0.47 14.02
CA LYS A 38 11.60 0.43 13.99
C LYS A 38 11.01 -0.90 14.43
N LEU A 39 11.79 -1.97 14.45
CA LEU A 39 11.34 -3.32 14.75
C LEU A 39 10.55 -3.46 16.08
N PRO A 40 10.92 -2.79 17.19
CA PRO A 40 10.12 -2.83 18.41
C PRO A 40 8.71 -2.27 18.25
N GLU A 41 8.53 -1.22 17.44
CA GLU A 41 7.24 -0.60 17.16
C GLU A 41 6.34 -1.55 16.36
N PHE A 42 6.88 -2.19 15.32
CA PHE A 42 6.16 -3.17 14.51
C PHE A 42 5.75 -4.40 15.31
N ARG A 43 6.65 -4.97 16.13
CA ARG A 43 6.35 -6.13 16.99
C ARG A 43 5.29 -5.79 18.04
N LYS A 44 5.30 -4.56 18.58
CA LYS A 44 4.27 -4.08 19.51
C LYS A 44 2.92 -3.95 18.82
N ALA A 45 2.89 -3.47 17.57
CA ALA A 45 1.68 -3.34 16.78
C ALA A 45 1.10 -4.72 16.39
N SER A 46 1.97 -5.67 16.03
CA SER A 46 1.57 -7.04 15.75
C SER A 46 2.72 -8.03 16.05
N PRO A 47 2.55 -8.93 17.04
CA PRO A 47 3.52 -9.99 17.29
C PRO A 47 3.65 -10.98 16.13
N LEU A 48 2.59 -11.14 15.32
CA LEU A 48 2.55 -12.09 14.21
C LEU A 48 3.16 -11.51 12.93
N PHE A 49 2.79 -10.28 12.57
CA PHE A 49 3.17 -9.67 11.30
C PHE A 49 4.29 -8.64 11.42
N GLY A 50 4.64 -8.22 12.63
CA GLY A 50 5.56 -7.11 12.86
C GLY A 50 6.93 -7.32 12.22
N ASP A 51 7.55 -8.48 12.44
CA ASP A 51 8.85 -8.79 11.83
C ASP A 51 8.76 -8.81 10.30
N PHE A 52 7.77 -9.50 9.73
CA PHE A 52 7.60 -9.59 8.28
C PHE A 52 7.41 -8.21 7.63
N LEU A 53 6.51 -7.39 8.18
CA LEU A 53 6.24 -6.05 7.64
C LEU A 53 7.43 -5.12 7.80
N ALA A 54 8.13 -5.13 8.94
CA ALA A 54 9.30 -4.30 9.15
C ALA A 54 10.42 -4.64 8.16
N TRP A 55 10.76 -5.93 8.00
CA TRP A 55 11.81 -6.35 7.08
C TRP A 55 11.42 -6.20 5.61
N SER A 56 10.13 -6.16 5.26
CA SER A 56 9.70 -5.87 3.88
C SER A 56 10.11 -4.47 3.40
N LEU A 57 10.40 -3.53 4.31
CA LEU A 57 10.79 -2.16 3.96
C LEU A 57 12.10 -2.08 3.16
N VAL A 58 13.00 -3.06 3.28
CA VAL A 58 14.26 -3.09 2.50
C VAL A 58 14.11 -3.72 1.12
N SER A 59 12.90 -4.17 0.74
CA SER A 59 12.67 -4.90 -0.52
C SER A 59 13.07 -4.12 -1.77
N CYS A 60 13.00 -2.79 -1.74
CA CYS A 60 13.37 -1.92 -2.84
C CYS A 60 14.77 -1.30 -2.72
N THR A 61 15.51 -1.53 -1.63
CA THR A 61 16.73 -0.77 -1.28
C THR A 61 17.81 -0.83 -2.37
N ASP A 62 18.02 -1.99 -2.99
CA ASP A 62 19.01 -2.19 -4.06
C ASP A 62 18.39 -2.18 -5.46
N TRP A 63 17.16 -1.67 -5.61
CA TRP A 63 16.50 -1.61 -6.91
C TRP A 63 17.26 -0.66 -7.86
N ALA A 64 17.57 -1.14 -9.07
CA ALA A 64 18.49 -0.45 -9.99
C ALA A 64 18.00 0.91 -10.51
N VAL A 65 16.70 1.18 -10.40
CA VAL A 65 16.06 2.42 -10.87
C VAL A 65 15.47 3.18 -9.70
N ARG A 66 15.56 4.51 -9.77
CA ARG A 66 14.95 5.41 -8.78
C ARG A 66 13.42 5.38 -8.89
N GLY A 67 12.76 5.38 -7.75
CA GLY A 67 11.30 5.55 -7.69
C GLY A 67 10.82 6.91 -8.20
N ALA A 68 9.53 7.00 -8.49
CA ALA A 68 8.89 8.17 -9.07
C ALA A 68 8.53 9.25 -8.02
N ALA A 69 7.97 8.88 -6.87
CA ALA A 69 7.53 9.83 -5.84
C ALA A 69 7.57 9.24 -4.42
N SER A 70 7.81 10.06 -3.39
CA SER A 70 7.52 9.68 -1.99
C SER A 70 6.06 9.99 -1.63
N HIS A 71 5.50 11.07 -2.21
CA HIS A 71 4.13 11.51 -2.00
C HIS A 71 3.61 12.07 -3.33
N PRO A 72 2.89 11.26 -4.14
CA PRO A 72 2.32 11.76 -5.40
C PRO A 72 1.24 12.82 -5.10
N GLU A 73 1.19 13.86 -5.93
CA GLU A 73 0.09 14.82 -5.93
C GLU A 73 -1.16 14.16 -6.50
N VAL A 74 -2.28 14.24 -5.79
CA VAL A 74 -3.54 13.58 -6.16
C VAL A 74 -4.71 14.54 -6.28
N SER A 75 -4.51 15.84 -6.02
CA SER A 75 -5.52 16.87 -6.21
C SER A 75 -6.04 16.87 -7.65
N ALA A 76 -7.36 16.83 -7.81
CA ALA A 76 -8.03 16.70 -9.10
C ALA A 76 -9.08 17.79 -9.32
N PRO A 77 -8.71 19.09 -9.28
CA PRO A 77 -9.67 20.17 -9.44
C PRO A 77 -10.35 20.11 -10.81
N GLY A 78 -11.68 20.24 -10.81
CA GLY A 78 -12.49 20.19 -12.03
C GLY A 78 -12.89 18.77 -12.47
N ALA A 79 -12.41 17.73 -11.79
CA ALA A 79 -12.91 16.38 -12.02
C ALA A 79 -14.38 16.25 -11.57
N PRO A 80 -15.19 15.39 -12.23
CA PRO A 80 -16.47 14.94 -11.68
C PRO A 80 -16.29 14.28 -10.31
N PRO A 81 -17.37 14.11 -9.52
CA PRO A 81 -17.29 13.41 -8.25
C PRO A 81 -16.67 12.01 -8.39
N ILE A 82 -15.69 11.72 -7.53
CA ILE A 82 -14.98 10.44 -7.45
C ILE A 82 -15.38 9.76 -6.16
N LEU A 83 -15.98 8.59 -6.27
CA LEU A 83 -16.32 7.76 -5.12
C LEU A 83 -15.09 7.02 -4.60
N VAL A 84 -14.80 7.16 -3.31
CA VAL A 84 -13.78 6.41 -2.59
C VAL A 84 -14.50 5.53 -1.57
N VAL A 85 -14.36 4.21 -1.72
CA VAL A 85 -14.97 3.23 -0.79
C VAL A 85 -13.93 2.84 0.24
N GLY A 86 -14.27 3.02 1.52
CA GLY A 86 -13.44 2.61 2.65
C GLY A 86 -14.11 1.51 3.46
N ASN A 87 -13.45 0.36 3.58
CA ASN A 87 -13.90 -0.75 4.43
C ASN A 87 -13.41 -0.55 5.87
N THR A 88 -14.29 -0.68 6.86
CA THR A 88 -13.94 -0.47 8.28
C THR A 88 -12.94 -1.49 8.84
N GLY A 89 -12.82 -2.66 8.22
CA GLY A 89 -11.94 -3.76 8.63
C GLY A 89 -10.95 -4.15 7.53
N ASP A 90 -10.51 -3.20 6.72
CA ASP A 90 -9.47 -3.44 5.71
C ASP A 90 -8.08 -3.60 6.36
N PRO A 91 -7.41 -4.76 6.23
CA PRO A 91 -6.10 -4.98 6.82
C PRO A 91 -4.93 -4.44 5.96
N ALA A 92 -5.16 -4.09 4.70
CA ALA A 92 -4.11 -3.74 3.73
C ALA A 92 -4.16 -2.25 3.36
N THR A 93 -5.34 -1.66 3.17
CA THR A 93 -5.55 -0.23 2.98
C THR A 93 -6.50 0.31 4.04
N PRO A 94 -5.98 0.68 5.24
CA PRO A 94 -6.82 1.04 6.39
C PRO A 94 -7.87 2.11 6.06
N TYR A 95 -9.02 2.02 6.74
CA TYR A 95 -10.18 2.88 6.52
C TYR A 95 -9.86 4.38 6.46
N GLU A 96 -8.97 4.86 7.33
CA GLU A 96 -8.55 6.26 7.38
C GLU A 96 -7.82 6.72 6.11
N GLY A 97 -7.20 5.79 5.38
CA GLY A 97 -6.59 6.03 4.08
C GLY A 97 -7.61 6.47 3.03
N ALA A 98 -8.81 5.86 3.02
CA ALA A 98 -9.90 6.23 2.13
C ALA A 98 -10.37 7.67 2.40
N ALA A 99 -10.59 8.03 3.66
CA ALA A 99 -10.97 9.38 4.07
C ALA A 99 -9.90 10.42 3.69
N ARG A 100 -8.61 10.09 3.88
CA ARG A 100 -7.49 10.96 3.46
C ARG A 100 -7.47 11.14 1.94
N MET A 101 -7.64 10.07 1.17
CA MET A 101 -7.65 10.15 -0.29
C MET A 101 -8.83 11.01 -0.79
N ALA A 102 -10.04 10.78 -0.28
CA ALA A 102 -11.21 11.59 -0.63
C ALA A 102 -10.97 13.07 -0.35
N LYS A 103 -10.34 13.40 0.78
CA LYS A 103 -9.95 14.78 1.10
C LYS A 103 -8.91 15.34 0.12
N GLN A 104 -7.88 14.57 -0.22
CA GLN A 104 -6.77 15.02 -1.07
C GLN A 104 -7.19 15.21 -2.54
N LEU A 105 -8.16 14.44 -3.03
CA LEU A 105 -8.76 14.66 -4.36
C LEU A 105 -9.35 16.07 -4.53
N GLY A 106 -9.78 16.69 -3.42
CA GLY A 106 -10.23 18.07 -3.38
C GLY A 106 -11.70 18.22 -2.99
N LYS A 107 -12.03 19.42 -2.50
CA LYS A 107 -13.39 19.76 -2.05
C LYS A 107 -14.38 19.66 -3.22
N GLY A 108 -15.42 18.85 -3.05
CA GLY A 108 -16.44 18.64 -4.09
C GLY A 108 -16.05 17.60 -5.15
N VAL A 109 -14.85 17.02 -5.07
CA VAL A 109 -14.38 15.95 -5.96
C VAL A 109 -14.46 14.61 -5.23
N GLY A 110 -13.71 14.44 -4.14
CA GLY A 110 -13.72 13.18 -3.40
C GLY A 110 -14.97 13.01 -2.55
N VAL A 111 -15.67 11.89 -2.75
CA VAL A 111 -16.84 11.49 -1.97
C VAL A 111 -16.51 10.14 -1.32
N GLU A 112 -16.56 10.07 0.01
CA GLU A 112 -16.30 8.83 0.74
C GLU A 112 -17.60 8.06 1.00
N ILE A 113 -17.58 6.74 0.80
CA ILE A 113 -18.57 5.82 1.36
C ILE A 113 -17.88 4.82 2.29
N THR A 114 -18.47 4.66 3.47
CA THR A 114 -18.06 3.63 4.44
C THR A 114 -18.77 2.31 4.16
N TYR A 115 -17.99 1.27 3.87
CA TYR A 115 -18.46 -0.11 3.93
C TYR A 115 -18.14 -0.72 5.30
N LYS A 116 -19.19 -1.08 6.05
CA LYS A 116 -19.04 -1.70 7.37
C LYS A 116 -18.83 -3.21 7.22
N GLY A 117 -17.58 -3.63 7.11
CA GLY A 117 -17.22 -5.03 6.91
C GLY A 117 -15.73 -5.29 7.13
N GLN A 118 -15.35 -6.55 6.96
CA GLN A 118 -13.97 -7.04 7.04
C GLN A 118 -13.52 -7.48 5.65
N GLY A 119 -12.21 -7.42 5.39
CA GLY A 119 -11.62 -7.82 4.10
C GLY A 119 -10.98 -6.65 3.36
N HIS A 120 -10.22 -6.98 2.32
CA HIS A 120 -9.51 -6.01 1.49
C HIS A 120 -10.11 -5.99 0.08
N GLY A 121 -10.52 -4.79 -0.36
CA GLY A 121 -11.53 -4.66 -1.41
C GLY A 121 -12.94 -4.88 -0.83
N SER A 122 -13.90 -4.12 -1.33
CA SER A 122 -15.31 -4.19 -0.91
C SER A 122 -16.04 -5.37 -1.52
#